data_AF-Q9LUX5-F1
#
_entry.id   AF-Q9LUX5-F1
#
_cell.length_a   1.000
_cell.length_b   1.000
_cell.length_c   1.000
_cell.angle_alpha   90.00
_cell.angle_beta   90.00
_cell.angle_gamma   90.00
#
_symmetry.space_group_name_H-M   'P 1'
#
loop_
_entity.id
_entity.type
_entity.pdbx_description
1 polymer ?
#
loop_
_entity_poly.entity_id
_entity_poly.type
_entity_poly.pdbx_seq_one_letter_code
_entity_poly.pdbx_strand_id
1 'polypeptide(L)'
;GEIVFGGVDSSHFKGEHTYVPVTQKGYWQFDMGDVLIDGESSGFCANGCSAIADSGTSLLAGPTTVVTQINHAIGASGVVSQECKTVVEQYGKTIIEMLMAKSQPQKICSQIGFCTFDGTRGVSPGIESLVDQNPEKQSDGVHDATCAACEMPVVLMQIRLRKNQTEEQILDYVNQLCERLPSPSGESVVQCDSLSSLPSVSFTIGGKVFDLAPEQYVLKVGEGVAAQCISGFIALDVAPPRGPLWILGDIFMGRYHTVFDYGNLSVGFAEAA
;
A
#
# COMPACT_ATOMS: atom_id res chain seq x y z
N GLY A 1 0.65 12.50 -23.22
CA GLY A 1 0.21 13.37 -22.12
C GLY A 1 0.51 14.82 -22.47
N GLU A 2 -0.07 15.74 -21.72
CA GLU A 2 0.10 17.19 -21.85
C GLU A 2 0.17 17.77 -20.43
N ILE A 3 0.96 18.82 -20.22
CA ILE A 3 0.96 19.59 -18.97
C ILE A 3 0.61 21.03 -19.33
N VAL A 4 -0.40 21.57 -18.64
CA VAL A 4 -0.86 22.96 -18.79
C VAL A 4 -0.51 23.73 -17.53
N PHE A 5 0.20 24.85 -17.68
CA PHE A 5 0.48 25.78 -16.58
C PHE A 5 -0.52 26.94 -16.61
N GLY A 6 -1.15 27.23 -15.46
CA GLY A 6 -2.07 28.36 -15.31
C GLY A 6 -3.50 28.11 -15.79
N GLY A 7 -3.89 26.85 -16.00
CA GLY A 7 -5.24 26.49 -16.40
C GLY A 7 -5.40 24.98 -16.57
N VAL A 8 -6.53 24.58 -17.16
CA VAL A 8 -6.86 23.21 -17.54
C VAL A 8 -7.43 23.21 -18.95
N ASP A 9 -7.14 22.17 -19.74
CA ASP A 9 -7.83 21.95 -21.00
C ASP A 9 -9.00 20.98 -20.77
N SER A 10 -10.22 21.48 -20.97
CA SER A 10 -11.45 20.71 -20.85
C SER A 10 -11.57 19.55 -21.84
N SER A 11 -10.73 19.51 -22.88
CA SER A 11 -10.73 18.40 -23.84
C SER A 11 -10.11 17.10 -23.29
N HIS A 12 -9.31 17.19 -22.22
CA HIS A 12 -8.56 16.04 -21.66
C HIS A 12 -9.25 15.33 -20.50
N PHE A 13 -10.47 15.72 -20.13
CA PHE A 13 -11.23 15.05 -19.06
C PHE A 13 -12.74 15.03 -19.28
N LYS A 14 -13.41 14.13 -18.56
CA LYS A 14 -14.87 13.97 -18.54
C LYS A 14 -15.42 14.26 -17.15
N GLY A 15 -16.54 14.99 -17.11
CA GLY A 15 -17.21 15.35 -15.86
C GLY A 15 -16.43 16.38 -15.05
N GLU A 16 -16.67 16.40 -13.74
CA GLU A 16 -16.06 17.35 -12.80
C GLU A 16 -14.95 16.71 -11.98
N HIS A 17 -13.92 17.50 -11.63
CA HIS A 17 -12.88 17.06 -10.72
C HIS A 17 -13.39 16.92 -9.29
N THR A 18 -12.98 15.84 -8.63
CA THR A 18 -13.11 15.69 -7.17
C THR A 18 -11.87 16.29 -6.52
N TYR A 19 -12.04 17.40 -5.82
CA TYR A 19 -10.93 18.09 -5.14
C TYR A 19 -10.79 17.65 -3.69
N VAL A 20 -9.55 17.44 -3.27
CA VAL A 20 -9.15 17.18 -1.89
C VAL A 20 -8.06 18.17 -1.46
N PRO A 21 -8.13 18.71 -0.22
CA PRO A 21 -7.15 19.68 0.25
C PRO A 21 -5.78 19.04 0.49
N VAL A 22 -4.72 19.80 0.27
CA VAL A 22 -3.36 19.40 0.64
C VAL A 22 -3.23 19.41 2.16
N THR A 23 -2.80 18.29 2.74
CA THR A 23 -2.69 18.10 4.19
C THR A 23 -1.30 18.45 4.73
N GLN A 24 -0.26 18.28 3.92
CA GLN A 24 1.12 18.60 4.29
C GLN A 24 1.84 19.41 3.22
N LYS A 25 2.13 20.69 3.53
CA LYS A 25 2.90 21.56 2.63
C LYS A 25 4.32 21.03 2.42
N GLY A 26 4.75 20.99 1.16
CA GLY A 26 6.02 20.41 0.73
C GLY A 26 5.82 19.23 -0.23
N TYR A 27 4.67 18.55 -0.14
CA TYR A 27 4.22 17.53 -1.06
C TYR A 27 2.81 17.84 -1.54
N TRP A 28 2.41 17.29 -2.68
CA TRP A 28 1.00 17.24 -3.10
C TRP A 28 0.29 16.08 -2.39
N GLN A 29 0.40 16.09 -1.06
CA GLN A 29 -0.15 15.09 -0.16
C GLN A 29 -1.58 15.46 0.26
N PHE A 30 -2.48 14.49 0.27
CA PHE A 30 -3.87 14.64 0.70
C PHE A 30 -4.33 13.40 1.48
N ASP A 31 -5.44 13.54 2.22
CA ASP A 31 -6.08 12.41 2.88
C ASP A 31 -6.86 11.57 1.86
N MET A 32 -6.67 10.26 1.96
CA MET A 32 -7.32 9.23 1.17
C MET A 32 -8.08 8.30 2.12
N GLY A 33 -9.20 7.76 1.64
CA GLY A 33 -9.93 6.69 2.31
C GLY A 33 -9.29 5.32 2.03
N ASP A 34 -10.16 4.33 1.91
CA ASP A 34 -9.74 2.94 1.78
C ASP A 34 -9.33 2.56 0.35
N VAL A 35 -8.58 1.47 0.26
CA VAL A 35 -8.30 0.74 -0.98
C VAL A 35 -9.20 -0.49 -1.03
N LEU A 36 -9.89 -0.64 -2.14
CA LEU A 36 -10.81 -1.75 -2.39
C LEU A 36 -10.20 -2.71 -3.42
N ILE A 37 -10.37 -4.01 -3.22
CA ILE A 37 -9.96 -5.07 -4.14
C ILE A 37 -11.23 -5.84 -4.48
N ASP A 38 -11.66 -5.79 -5.74
CA ASP A 38 -12.95 -6.36 -6.17
C ASP A 38 -14.16 -5.77 -5.41
N GLY A 39 -14.10 -4.46 -5.11
CA GLY A 39 -15.12 -3.77 -4.31
C GLY A 39 -15.08 -4.07 -2.81
N GLU A 40 -14.24 -5.00 -2.37
CA GLU A 40 -14.06 -5.36 -0.96
C GLU A 40 -12.96 -4.51 -0.29
N SER A 41 -13.25 -4.00 0.90
CA SER A 41 -12.28 -3.27 1.72
C SER A 41 -11.04 -4.10 2.01
N SER A 42 -9.86 -3.51 1.76
CA SER A 42 -8.55 -4.03 2.19
C SER A 42 -8.36 -3.98 3.70
N GLY A 43 -9.18 -3.19 4.39
CA GLY A 43 -9.23 -3.03 5.85
C GLY A 43 -8.08 -2.22 6.47
N PHE A 44 -6.95 -2.10 5.78
CA PHE A 44 -5.77 -1.39 6.28
C PHE A 44 -5.96 0.13 6.25
N CYS A 45 -6.44 0.67 5.12
CA CYS A 45 -6.70 2.11 4.94
C CYS A 45 -8.15 2.50 5.28
N ALA A 46 -8.92 1.63 5.95
CA ALA A 46 -10.32 1.88 6.28
C ALA A 46 -10.53 3.10 7.22
N ASN A 47 -9.53 3.42 8.05
CA ASN A 47 -9.54 4.60 8.91
C ASN A 47 -8.82 5.81 8.29
N GLY A 48 -8.54 5.74 6.99
CA GLY A 48 -7.78 6.73 6.24
C GLY A 48 -6.31 6.37 6.11
N CYS A 49 -5.76 6.72 4.95
CA CYS A 49 -4.34 6.76 4.63
C CYS A 49 -4.03 8.13 4.03
N SER A 50 -2.76 8.52 3.98
CA SER A 50 -2.36 9.66 3.15
C SER A 50 -2.02 9.17 1.75
N ALA A 51 -2.10 10.05 0.76
CA ALA A 51 -1.64 9.80 -0.59
C ALA A 51 -0.92 11.03 -1.16
N ILE A 52 0.08 10.80 -2.02
CA ILE A 52 0.76 11.84 -2.82
C ILE A 52 0.45 11.57 -4.28
N ALA A 53 0.01 12.59 -5.00
CA ALA A 53 0.00 12.56 -6.47
C ALA A 53 1.40 12.93 -6.99
N ASP A 54 2.07 12.01 -7.66
CA ASP A 54 3.47 12.15 -8.07
C ASP A 54 3.68 11.76 -9.54
N SER A 55 3.67 12.75 -10.43
CA SER A 55 3.97 12.55 -11.85
C SER A 55 5.44 12.17 -12.12
N GLY A 56 6.30 12.16 -11.10
CA GLY A 56 7.69 11.68 -11.21
C GLY A 56 7.83 10.17 -11.06
N THR A 57 6.75 9.47 -10.72
CA THR A 57 6.72 8.03 -10.48
C THR A 57 5.71 7.36 -11.41
N SER A 58 6.07 6.23 -12.02
CA SER A 58 5.13 5.50 -12.88
C SER A 58 4.22 4.54 -12.13
N LEU A 59 4.74 3.88 -11.09
CA LEU A 59 4.05 2.83 -10.34
C LEU A 59 3.18 3.39 -9.21
N LEU A 60 2.32 2.54 -8.67
CA LEU A 60 1.58 2.78 -7.43
C LEU A 60 2.38 2.23 -6.26
N ALA A 61 2.84 3.08 -5.35
CA ALA A 61 3.52 2.63 -4.13
C ALA A 61 2.58 2.69 -2.94
N GLY A 62 2.52 1.65 -2.12
CA GLY A 62 1.64 1.63 -0.95
C GLY A 62 2.07 0.64 0.12
N PRO A 63 1.35 0.60 1.26
CA PRO A 63 1.70 -0.25 2.39
C PRO A 63 1.81 -1.72 1.98
N THR A 64 2.86 -2.41 2.44
CA THR A 64 3.13 -3.80 2.09
C THR A 64 1.92 -4.69 2.35
N THR A 65 1.22 -4.46 3.47
CA THR A 65 0.01 -5.21 3.85
C THR A 65 -1.10 -5.14 2.78
N VAL A 66 -1.26 -4.02 2.08
CA VAL A 66 -2.28 -3.88 1.02
C VAL A 66 -1.76 -4.42 -0.31
N VAL A 67 -0.50 -4.13 -0.64
CA VAL A 67 0.12 -4.60 -1.88
C VAL A 67 0.21 -6.13 -1.90
N THR A 68 0.49 -6.80 -0.78
CA THR A 68 0.44 -8.27 -0.69
C THR A 68 -0.96 -8.80 -0.96
N GLN A 69 -2.01 -8.15 -0.44
CA GLN A 69 -3.40 -8.56 -0.71
C GLN A 69 -3.73 -8.42 -2.21
N ILE A 70 -3.31 -7.32 -2.84
CA ILE A 70 -3.48 -7.10 -4.28
C ILE A 70 -2.73 -8.17 -5.07
N ASN A 71 -1.43 -8.38 -4.79
CA ASN A 71 -0.61 -9.37 -5.47
C ASN A 71 -1.19 -10.79 -5.35
N HIS A 72 -1.74 -11.14 -4.19
CA HIS A 72 -2.45 -12.40 -4.01
C HIS A 72 -3.73 -12.47 -4.88
N ALA A 73 -4.55 -11.43 -4.87
CA ALA A 73 -5.80 -11.38 -5.64
C ALA A 73 -5.59 -11.40 -7.16
N ILE A 74 -4.49 -10.83 -7.65
CA ILE A 74 -4.17 -10.80 -9.08
C ILE A 74 -3.27 -11.96 -9.53
N GLY A 75 -2.91 -12.87 -8.62
CA GLY A 75 -2.02 -14.00 -8.92
C GLY A 75 -0.58 -13.59 -9.27
N ALA A 76 -0.10 -12.47 -8.75
CA ALA A 76 1.26 -12.01 -8.99
C ALA A 76 2.29 -12.88 -8.26
N SER A 77 3.46 -13.03 -8.87
CA SER A 77 4.62 -13.61 -8.22
C SER A 77 5.09 -12.73 -7.06
N GLY A 78 5.43 -13.37 -5.95
CA GLY A 78 6.07 -12.71 -4.82
C GLY A 78 7.21 -13.56 -4.26
N VAL A 79 7.76 -13.11 -3.14
CA VAL A 79 8.81 -13.79 -2.39
C VAL A 79 8.19 -14.47 -1.18
N VAL A 80 8.62 -15.70 -0.91
CA VAL A 80 8.24 -16.42 0.30
C VAL A 80 9.06 -15.89 1.47
N SER A 81 8.40 -15.33 2.49
CA SER A 81 9.06 -15.01 3.77
C SER A 81 8.91 -16.14 4.76
N GLN A 82 10.05 -16.71 5.16
CA GLN A 82 10.09 -17.75 6.18
C GLN A 82 9.79 -17.19 7.57
N GLU A 83 10.14 -15.93 7.82
CA GLU A 83 9.85 -15.21 9.04
C GLU A 83 8.34 -15.03 9.21
N CYS A 84 7.65 -14.57 8.16
CA CYS A 84 6.19 -14.45 8.12
C CYS A 84 5.52 -15.81 8.36
N LYS A 85 5.96 -16.85 7.65
CA LYS A 85 5.45 -18.23 7.86
C LYS A 85 5.65 -18.70 9.29
N THR A 86 6.84 -18.47 9.87
CA THR A 86 7.14 -18.83 11.26
C THR A 86 6.19 -18.13 12.24
N VAL A 87 5.92 -16.83 12.03
CA VAL A 87 4.94 -16.09 12.85
C VAL A 87 3.56 -16.74 12.76
N VAL A 88 3.08 -17.04 11.56
CA VAL A 88 1.75 -17.63 11.36
C VAL A 88 1.67 -19.03 11.96
N GLU A 89 2.65 -19.89 11.70
CA GLU A 89 2.66 -21.29 12.13
C GLU A 89 2.83 -21.44 13.64
N GLN A 90 3.72 -20.67 14.26
CA GLN A 90 4.04 -20.81 15.69
C GLN A 90 3.18 -19.93 16.60
N TYR A 91 2.84 -18.72 16.13
CA TYR A 91 2.19 -17.69 16.97
C TYR A 91 0.80 -17.32 16.47
N GLY A 92 0.36 -17.76 15.30
CA GLY A 92 -0.89 -17.31 14.69
C GLY A 92 -2.13 -17.50 15.58
N LYS A 93 -2.25 -18.66 16.25
CA LYS A 93 -3.36 -18.90 17.19
C LYS A 93 -3.30 -17.95 18.38
N THR A 94 -2.14 -17.82 19.00
CA THR A 94 -1.91 -16.89 20.12
C THR A 94 -2.22 -15.45 19.72
N ILE A 95 -1.83 -15.03 18.52
CA ILE A 95 -2.13 -13.70 17.98
C ILE A 95 -3.64 -13.50 17.84
N ILE A 96 -4.36 -14.48 17.27
CA ILE A 96 -5.82 -14.42 17.13
C ILE A 96 -6.50 -14.35 18.50
N GLU A 97 -6.07 -15.16 19.47
CA GLU A 97 -6.57 -15.13 20.85
C GLU A 97 -6.34 -13.77 21.50
N MET A 98 -5.14 -13.19 21.35
CA MET A 98 -4.81 -11.85 21.85
C MET A 98 -5.69 -10.77 21.21
N LEU A 99 -5.93 -10.84 19.90
CA LEU A 99 -6.81 -9.92 19.18
C LEU A 99 -8.27 -10.04 19.64
N MET A 100 -8.76 -11.26 19.85
CA MET A 100 -10.10 -11.52 20.40
C MET A 100 -10.23 -11.03 21.84
N ALA A 101 -9.16 -11.09 22.62
CA ALA A 101 -9.04 -10.49 23.95
C ALA A 101 -8.91 -8.96 23.93
N LYS A 102 -9.05 -8.32 22.76
CA LYS A 102 -8.97 -6.86 22.54
C LYS A 102 -7.60 -6.25 22.84
N SER A 103 -6.53 -7.04 22.70
CA SER A 103 -5.17 -6.50 22.72
C SER A 103 -4.95 -5.52 21.57
N GLN A 104 -4.15 -4.49 21.82
CA GLN A 104 -3.78 -3.51 20.80
C GLN A 104 -2.84 -4.18 19.78
N PRO A 105 -3.17 -4.22 18.47
CA PRO A 105 -2.36 -4.88 17.45
C PRO A 105 -0.88 -4.47 17.47
N GLN A 106 -0.63 -3.17 17.67
CA GLN A 106 0.71 -2.57 17.68
C GLN A 106 1.60 -3.10 18.81
N LYS A 107 0.99 -3.69 19.85
CA LYS A 107 1.73 -4.22 21.01
C LYS A 107 1.94 -5.73 20.91
N ILE A 108 1.20 -6.43 20.06
CA ILE A 108 1.24 -7.90 20.01
C ILE A 108 2.65 -8.37 19.67
N CYS A 109 3.26 -7.82 18.62
CA CYS A 109 4.61 -8.22 18.19
C CYS A 109 5.71 -7.94 19.23
N SER A 110 5.56 -6.89 20.05
CA SER A 110 6.46 -6.68 21.20
C SER A 110 6.23 -7.69 22.33
N GLN A 111 4.99 -8.08 22.58
CA GLN A 111 4.64 -9.04 23.63
C GLN A 111 5.10 -10.46 23.30
N ILE A 112 5.07 -10.84 22.02
CA ILE A 112 5.60 -12.13 21.55
C ILE A 112 7.11 -12.09 21.28
N GLY A 113 7.76 -10.93 21.40
CA GLY A 113 9.22 -10.79 21.33
C GLY A 113 9.82 -10.58 19.94
N PHE A 114 9.00 -10.28 18.92
CA PHE A 114 9.47 -10.00 17.55
C PHE A 114 9.85 -8.53 17.34
N CYS A 115 9.30 -7.62 18.16
CA CYS A 115 9.62 -6.20 18.14
C CYS A 115 10.22 -5.75 19.47
N THR A 116 11.22 -4.88 19.43
CA THR A 116 11.83 -4.28 20.63
C THR A 116 10.99 -3.13 21.19
N PHE A 117 10.08 -2.56 20.40
CA PHE A 117 9.25 -1.40 20.73
C PHE A 117 7.76 -1.74 20.60
N ASP A 118 6.92 -1.09 21.40
CA ASP A 118 5.47 -1.33 21.51
C ASP A 118 4.61 -0.27 20.76
N GLY A 119 5.24 0.52 19.90
CA GLY A 119 4.60 1.61 19.14
C GLY A 119 4.30 2.90 19.91
N THR A 120 4.69 3.02 21.20
CA THR A 120 4.34 4.20 22.03
C THR A 120 5.31 5.37 21.96
N ARG A 121 6.46 5.23 21.32
CA ARG A 121 7.40 6.34 21.05
C ARG A 121 7.38 6.68 19.57
N GLY A 122 6.88 7.88 19.26
CA GLY A 122 7.13 8.49 17.96
C GLY A 122 8.63 8.52 17.72
N VAL A 123 9.07 7.89 16.63
CA VAL A 123 10.46 8.00 16.19
C VAL A 123 10.67 9.48 15.88
N SER A 124 11.33 10.18 16.80
CA SER A 124 11.73 11.57 16.58
C SER A 124 12.62 11.58 15.34
N PRO A 125 12.38 12.45 14.34
CA PRO A 125 13.22 12.50 13.15
C PRO A 125 14.53 13.18 13.56
N GLY A 126 15.47 12.41 14.10
CA GLY A 126 16.87 12.75 14.03
C GLY A 126 17.33 12.52 12.59
N ILE A 127 17.00 13.44 11.69
CA ILE A 127 17.81 13.58 10.48
C ILE A 127 19.12 14.20 10.99
N GLU A 128 20.12 13.35 11.24
CA GLU A 128 21.49 13.83 11.19
C GLU A 128 21.72 14.35 9.78
N SER A 129 21.90 15.67 9.68
CA SER A 129 22.59 16.28 8.56
C SER A 129 23.86 15.48 8.29
N LEU A 130 24.21 15.24 7.03
CA LEU A 130 25.34 14.40 6.56
C LEU A 130 26.74 14.97 6.93
N VAL A 131 26.86 15.63 8.08
CA VAL A 131 28.07 16.21 8.62
C VAL A 131 28.15 15.86 10.09
N ASP A 132 28.39 14.59 10.41
CA ASP A 132 29.26 14.16 11.50
C ASP A 132 29.38 12.64 11.51
N GLN A 133 30.55 12.14 11.14
CA GLN A 133 30.91 10.73 11.28
C GLN A 133 31.21 10.46 12.75
N ASN A 134 30.33 9.72 13.44
CA ASN A 134 30.70 8.97 14.64
C ASN A 134 30.08 7.55 14.59
N PRO A 135 30.86 6.47 14.81
CA PRO A 135 30.48 5.13 14.38
C PRO A 135 29.85 4.25 15.50
N GLU A 136 29.03 4.80 16.40
CA GLU A 136 28.59 4.03 17.59
C GLU A 136 27.07 3.94 17.86
N LYS A 137 26.18 4.23 16.89
CA LYS A 137 24.74 3.93 17.04
C LYS A 137 24.11 3.36 15.77
N GLN A 138 24.57 2.19 15.35
CA GLN A 138 23.79 1.32 14.49
C GLN A 138 22.72 0.64 15.35
N SER A 139 21.47 1.12 15.31
CA SER A 139 20.35 0.24 15.61
C SER A 139 20.17 -0.67 14.39
N ASP A 140 20.53 -1.94 14.55
CA ASP A 140 20.51 -3.00 13.54
C ASP A 140 19.25 -2.99 12.66
N GLY A 141 19.43 -2.85 11.34
CA GLY A 141 18.35 -3.03 10.35
C GLY A 141 17.78 -4.46 10.31
N VAL A 142 18.40 -5.41 11.00
CA VAL A 142 17.95 -6.82 11.10
C VAL A 142 16.74 -6.96 12.04
N HIS A 143 16.68 -6.18 13.12
CA HIS A 143 15.56 -6.23 14.07
C HIS A 143 14.26 -5.64 13.51
N ASP A 144 14.38 -4.73 12.52
CA ASP A 144 13.25 -4.08 11.87
C ASP A 144 12.52 -5.05 10.92
N ALA A 145 13.28 -5.85 10.16
CA ALA A 145 12.72 -6.85 9.25
C ALA A 145 11.93 -7.96 9.98
N THR A 146 12.44 -8.44 11.12
CA THR A 146 11.72 -9.43 11.95
C THR A 146 10.46 -8.86 12.59
N CYS A 147 10.49 -7.58 12.96
CA CYS A 147 9.33 -6.89 13.51
C CYS A 147 8.25 -6.72 12.44
N ALA A 148 8.61 -6.20 11.26
CA ALA A 148 7.69 -6.04 10.13
C ALA A 148 7.05 -7.37 9.68
N ALA A 149 7.82 -8.47 9.69
CA ALA A 149 7.32 -9.82 9.40
C ALA A 149 6.28 -10.32 10.40
N CYS A 150 6.22 -9.76 11.62
CA CYS A 150 5.16 -10.03 12.59
C CYS A 150 3.97 -9.07 12.45
N GLU A 151 4.23 -7.77 12.31
CA GLU A 151 3.18 -6.74 12.33
C GLU A 151 2.17 -6.95 11.21
N MET A 152 2.64 -7.33 10.02
CA MET A 152 1.79 -7.53 8.87
C MET A 152 0.78 -8.70 9.05
N PRO A 153 1.19 -9.92 9.46
CA PRO A 153 0.25 -10.97 9.87
C PRO A 153 -0.74 -10.53 10.94
N VAL A 154 -0.30 -9.82 12.00
CA VAL A 154 -1.19 -9.34 13.07
C VAL A 154 -2.29 -8.44 12.51
N VAL A 155 -1.94 -7.49 11.64
CA VAL A 155 -2.91 -6.57 11.03
C VAL A 155 -3.86 -7.33 10.10
N LEU A 156 -3.37 -8.25 9.29
CA LEU A 156 -4.21 -9.08 8.41
C LEU A 156 -5.19 -9.94 9.21
N MET A 157 -4.72 -10.61 10.27
CA MET A 157 -5.57 -11.40 11.16
C MET A 157 -6.66 -10.52 11.79
N GLN A 158 -6.32 -9.30 12.22
CA GLN A 158 -7.31 -8.36 12.75
C GLN A 158 -8.37 -7.97 11.71
N ILE A 159 -7.95 -7.68 10.48
CA ILE A 159 -8.86 -7.33 9.37
C ILE A 159 -9.82 -8.50 9.10
N ARG A 160 -9.30 -9.72 9.05
CA ARG A 160 -10.08 -10.93 8.76
C ARG A 160 -11.02 -11.31 9.90
N LEU A 161 -10.62 -11.10 11.16
CA LEU A 161 -11.50 -11.22 12.33
C LEU A 161 -12.69 -10.26 12.27
N ARG A 162 -12.49 -9.01 11.82
CA ARG A 162 -13.60 -8.06 11.63
C ARG A 162 -14.58 -8.50 10.55
N LYS A 163 -14.15 -9.33 9.59
CA LYS A 163 -14.99 -9.96 8.58
C LYS A 163 -15.63 -11.28 9.06
N ASN A 164 -15.57 -11.60 10.35
CA ASN A 164 -16.15 -12.80 10.97
C ASN A 164 -15.66 -14.13 10.36
N GLN A 165 -14.43 -14.18 9.86
CA GLN A 165 -13.84 -15.44 9.37
C GLN A 165 -13.43 -16.37 10.52
N THR A 166 -13.36 -17.68 10.26
CA THR A 166 -12.92 -18.65 11.26
C THR A 166 -11.40 -18.59 11.45
N GLU A 167 -10.91 -19.00 12.62
CA GLU A 167 -9.46 -19.07 12.91
C GLU A 167 -8.68 -19.80 11.82
N GLU A 168 -9.19 -20.96 11.37
CA GLU A 168 -8.57 -21.77 10.32
C GLU A 168 -8.47 -21.02 8.98
N GLN A 169 -9.57 -20.37 8.56
CA GLN A 169 -9.60 -19.57 7.34
C GLN A 169 -8.62 -18.39 7.41
N ILE A 170 -8.52 -17.76 8.58
CA ILE A 170 -7.61 -16.64 8.82
C ILE A 170 -6.16 -17.11 8.69
N LEU A 171 -5.79 -18.19 9.37
CA LEU A 171 -4.43 -18.71 9.36
C LEU A 171 -4.00 -19.17 7.96
N ASP A 172 -4.87 -19.90 7.25
CA ASP A 172 -4.62 -20.32 5.88
C ASP A 172 -4.43 -19.13 4.94
N TYR A 173 -5.33 -18.15 5.01
CA TYR A 173 -5.25 -16.94 4.19
C TYR A 173 -3.95 -16.17 4.44
N VAL A 174 -3.60 -15.91 5.70
CA VAL A 174 -2.37 -15.15 6.03
C VAL A 174 -1.12 -15.94 5.64
N ASN A 175 -1.12 -17.27 5.79
CA ASN A 175 -0.03 -18.12 5.32
C ASN A 175 0.16 -18.04 3.79
N GLN A 176 -0.93 -18.02 3.02
CA GLN A 176 -0.87 -17.83 1.56
C GLN A 176 -0.35 -16.44 1.16
N LEU A 177 -0.56 -15.42 2.00
CA LEU A 177 0.02 -14.09 1.80
C LEU A 177 1.52 -14.06 2.10
N CYS A 178 2.01 -14.83 3.08
CA CYS A 178 3.44 -14.99 3.35
C CYS A 178 4.23 -15.59 2.17
N GLU A 179 3.55 -16.26 1.22
CA GLU A 179 4.14 -16.79 -0.01
C GLU A 179 4.21 -15.78 -1.16
N ARG A 180 3.54 -14.63 -1.01
CA ARG A 180 3.37 -13.62 -2.06
C ARG A 180 3.79 -12.22 -1.61
N LEU A 181 4.74 -12.13 -0.69
CA LEU A 181 5.26 -10.81 -0.32
C LEU A 181 5.85 -10.10 -1.55
N PRO A 182 5.66 -8.79 -1.68
CA PRO A 182 6.26 -7.99 -2.75
C PRO A 182 7.77 -8.21 -2.80
N SER A 183 8.32 -8.36 -4.01
CA SER A 183 9.76 -8.52 -4.18
C SER A 183 10.49 -7.25 -3.74
N PRO A 184 11.65 -7.36 -3.06
CA PRO A 184 12.51 -6.20 -2.80
C PRO A 184 12.99 -5.49 -4.07
N SER A 185 13.00 -6.19 -5.22
CA SER A 185 13.30 -5.60 -6.52
C SER A 185 12.14 -4.79 -7.11
N GLY A 186 10.98 -4.76 -6.45
CA GLY A 186 9.79 -4.00 -6.86
C GLY A 186 8.96 -4.66 -7.96
N GLU A 187 9.44 -5.73 -8.60
CA GLU A 187 8.74 -6.38 -9.71
C GLU A 187 7.93 -7.60 -9.24
N SER A 188 6.65 -7.61 -9.59
CA SER A 188 5.73 -8.73 -9.34
C SER A 188 5.06 -9.14 -10.65
N VAL A 189 5.46 -10.28 -11.20
CA VAL A 189 5.00 -10.77 -12.51
C VAL A 189 3.60 -11.38 -12.40
N VAL A 190 2.72 -11.07 -13.36
CA VAL A 190 1.37 -11.64 -13.48
C VAL A 190 1.22 -12.36 -14.82
N GLN A 191 0.25 -13.27 -14.92
CA GLN A 191 -0.06 -13.93 -16.19
C GLN A 191 -0.78 -12.97 -17.13
N CYS A 192 -0.21 -12.71 -18.32
CA CYS A 192 -0.80 -11.81 -19.30
C CYS A 192 -2.15 -12.28 -19.86
N ASP A 193 -2.40 -13.60 -19.88
CA ASP A 193 -3.61 -14.16 -20.48
C ASP A 193 -4.83 -14.09 -19.57
N SER A 194 -4.64 -13.79 -18.27
CA SER A 194 -5.71 -13.77 -17.27
C SER A 194 -6.19 -12.36 -16.92
N LEU A 195 -5.76 -11.31 -17.64
CA LEU A 195 -6.09 -9.91 -17.33
C LEU A 195 -7.59 -9.68 -17.13
N SER A 196 -8.42 -10.22 -18.02
CA SER A 196 -9.88 -10.07 -17.97
C SER A 196 -10.56 -10.71 -16.76
N SER A 197 -9.86 -11.59 -16.04
CA SER A 197 -10.33 -12.23 -14.81
C SER A 197 -9.79 -11.57 -13.53
N LEU A 198 -8.86 -10.62 -13.66
CA LEU A 198 -8.30 -9.95 -12.50
C LEU A 198 -9.32 -8.95 -11.91
N PRO A 199 -9.33 -8.76 -10.58
CA PRO A 199 -10.25 -7.84 -9.95
C PRO A 199 -9.90 -6.38 -10.25
N SER A 200 -10.89 -5.49 -10.22
CA SER A 200 -10.60 -4.05 -10.18
C SER A 200 -9.99 -3.67 -8.82
N VAL A 201 -9.07 -2.71 -8.83
CA VAL A 201 -8.52 -2.10 -7.60
C VAL A 201 -8.95 -0.65 -7.55
N SER A 202 -9.51 -0.21 -6.42
CA SER A 202 -10.12 1.11 -6.32
C SER A 202 -9.60 1.90 -5.13
N PHE A 203 -9.50 3.21 -5.30
CA PHE A 203 -9.09 4.14 -4.24
C PHE A 203 -10.26 5.05 -3.87
N THR A 204 -10.50 5.25 -2.59
CA THR A 204 -11.51 6.21 -2.13
C THR A 204 -10.86 7.56 -1.89
N ILE A 205 -11.22 8.59 -2.66
CA ILE A 205 -10.65 9.94 -2.55
C ILE A 205 -11.80 10.95 -2.52
N GLY A 206 -11.84 11.81 -1.49
CA GLY A 206 -12.89 12.83 -1.37
C GLY A 206 -14.32 12.26 -1.31
N GLY A 207 -14.49 11.04 -0.80
CA GLY A 207 -15.79 10.34 -0.75
C GLY A 207 -16.24 9.71 -2.07
N LYS A 208 -15.42 9.76 -3.13
CA LYS A 208 -15.65 9.11 -4.42
C LYS A 208 -14.70 7.92 -4.60
N VAL A 209 -15.17 6.90 -5.31
CA VAL A 209 -14.39 5.71 -5.67
C VAL A 209 -13.74 5.92 -7.05
N PHE A 210 -12.44 5.63 -7.13
CA PHE A 210 -11.61 5.73 -8.32
C PHE A 210 -11.11 4.33 -8.69
N ASP A 211 -11.78 3.68 -9.62
CA ASP A 211 -11.50 2.33 -10.10
C ASP A 211 -10.36 2.26 -11.14
N LEU A 212 -9.43 1.33 -10.93
CA LEU A 212 -8.48 0.89 -11.93
C LEU A 212 -8.85 -0.52 -12.40
N ALA A 213 -9.09 -0.63 -13.71
CA ALA A 213 -9.28 -1.91 -14.38
C ALA A 213 -7.93 -2.66 -14.51
N PRO A 214 -7.94 -3.98 -14.68
CA PRO A 214 -6.73 -4.79 -14.86
C PRO A 214 -5.76 -4.28 -15.92
N GLU A 215 -6.28 -3.80 -17.05
CA GLU A 215 -5.47 -3.29 -18.16
C GLU A 215 -4.78 -1.97 -17.84
N GLN A 216 -5.19 -1.28 -16.78
CA GLN A 216 -4.65 0.02 -16.36
C GLN A 216 -3.54 -0.13 -15.34
N TYR A 217 -3.67 -1.09 -14.41
CA TYR A 217 -2.67 -1.31 -13.37
C TYR A 217 -1.67 -2.43 -13.70
N VAL A 218 -1.88 -3.23 -14.76
CA VAL A 218 -0.90 -4.22 -15.21
C VAL A 218 -0.10 -3.67 -16.39
N LEU A 219 1.21 -3.61 -16.22
CA LEU A 219 2.15 -3.14 -17.24
C LEU A 219 2.65 -4.30 -18.09
N LYS A 220 2.53 -4.18 -19.41
CA LYS A 220 3.10 -5.15 -20.35
C LYS A 220 4.48 -4.66 -20.82
N VAL A 221 5.53 -5.37 -20.45
CA VAL A 221 6.92 -5.09 -20.80
C VAL A 221 7.39 -6.06 -21.88
N GLY A 222 7.94 -5.53 -22.98
CA GLY A 222 8.37 -6.32 -24.14
C GLY A 222 7.25 -6.52 -25.17
N GLU A 223 7.57 -7.24 -26.25
CA GLU A 223 6.69 -7.40 -27.42
C GLU A 223 6.42 -8.88 -27.76
N GLY A 224 5.28 -9.11 -28.41
CA GLY A 224 4.90 -10.43 -28.91
C GLY A 224 4.72 -11.47 -27.81
N VAL A 225 5.19 -12.70 -28.10
CA VAL A 225 5.06 -13.87 -27.21
C VAL A 225 5.99 -13.84 -26.00
N ALA A 226 7.00 -12.97 -26.00
CA ALA A 226 7.95 -12.82 -24.90
C ALA A 226 7.59 -11.69 -23.95
N ALA A 227 6.46 -11.01 -24.19
CA ALA A 227 6.01 -9.93 -23.33
C ALA A 227 5.69 -10.46 -21.92
N GLN A 228 6.17 -9.75 -20.92
CA GLN A 228 5.91 -10.02 -19.51
C GLN A 228 4.90 -9.02 -18.98
N CYS A 229 3.99 -9.47 -18.13
CA CYS A 229 3.05 -8.59 -17.45
C CYS A 229 3.49 -8.42 -16.01
N ILE A 230 3.54 -7.17 -15.53
CA ILE A 230 4.03 -6.81 -14.21
C ILE A 230 2.93 -6.02 -13.50
N SER A 231 2.70 -6.36 -12.23
CA SER A 231 1.87 -5.58 -11.32
C SER A 231 2.40 -4.15 -11.24
N GLY A 232 1.50 -3.18 -11.41
CA GLY A 232 1.80 -1.76 -11.24
C GLY A 232 1.98 -1.32 -9.78
N PHE A 233 1.88 -2.25 -8.83
CA PHE A 233 1.93 -1.99 -7.40
C PHE A 233 3.27 -2.40 -6.79
N ILE A 234 3.86 -1.51 -6.02
CA ILE A 234 5.09 -1.76 -5.26
C ILE A 234 4.89 -1.47 -3.77
N ALA A 235 5.61 -2.22 -2.93
CA ALA A 235 5.58 -2.02 -1.49
C ALA A 235 6.42 -0.81 -1.07
N LEU A 236 5.83 0.02 -0.22
CA LEU A 236 6.49 1.13 0.46
C LEU A 236 5.82 1.33 1.83
N ASP A 237 6.52 0.98 2.91
CA ASP A 237 6.04 1.22 4.26
C ASP A 237 6.61 2.55 4.79
N VAL A 238 5.72 3.51 5.05
CA VAL A 238 6.06 4.81 5.64
C VAL A 238 5.45 4.89 7.03
N ALA A 239 6.30 5.00 8.04
CA ALA A 239 5.86 5.10 9.43
C ALA A 239 5.18 6.45 9.74
N PRO A 240 4.27 6.50 10.73
CA PRO A 240 3.75 7.74 11.28
C PRO A 240 4.89 8.69 11.75
N PRO A 241 4.73 10.01 11.67
CA PRO A 241 3.49 10.75 11.33
C PRO A 241 3.29 10.98 9.82
N ARG A 242 4.19 10.49 8.96
CA ARG A 242 4.13 10.74 7.50
C ARG A 242 3.30 9.72 6.74
N GLY A 243 3.11 8.53 7.30
CA GLY A 243 2.24 7.50 6.75
C GLY A 243 1.23 6.96 7.76
N PRO A 244 0.45 5.92 7.38
CA PRO A 244 0.59 5.15 6.14
C PRO A 244 0.30 5.98 4.89
N LEU A 245 1.11 5.78 3.84
CA LEU A 245 1.17 6.65 2.67
C LEU A 245 1.05 5.83 1.38
N TRP A 246 0.33 6.38 0.40
CA TRP A 246 0.34 5.94 -0.99
C TRP A 246 1.04 6.96 -1.90
N ILE A 247 1.71 6.49 -2.94
CA ILE A 247 2.18 7.31 -4.05
C ILE A 247 1.37 6.90 -5.28
N LEU A 248 0.61 7.86 -5.81
CA LEU A 248 -0.24 7.69 -6.98
C LEU A 248 0.49 8.30 -8.19
N GLY A 249 1.15 7.42 -8.94
CA GLY A 249 1.94 7.77 -10.12
C GLY A 249 1.16 7.73 -11.45
N ASP A 250 1.90 7.57 -12.55
CA ASP A 250 1.37 7.56 -13.93
C ASP A 250 0.23 6.57 -14.15
N ILE A 251 0.24 5.39 -13.50
CA ILE A 251 -0.87 4.43 -13.60
C ILE A 251 -2.19 5.05 -13.17
N PHE A 252 -2.19 5.80 -12.07
CA PHE A 252 -3.39 6.48 -11.59
C PHE A 252 -3.66 7.76 -12.40
N MET A 253 -2.63 8.59 -12.59
CA MET A 253 -2.74 9.90 -13.24
C MET A 253 -3.00 9.80 -14.75
N GLY A 254 -2.67 8.67 -15.38
CA GLY A 254 -2.99 8.36 -16.76
C GLY A 254 -4.47 8.03 -16.95
N ARG A 255 -5.08 7.37 -15.96
CA ARG A 255 -6.53 7.10 -15.94
C ARG A 255 -7.35 8.31 -15.50
N TYR A 256 -6.78 9.10 -14.59
CA TYR A 256 -7.45 10.23 -13.96
C TYR A 256 -6.67 11.52 -14.19
N HIS A 257 -7.26 12.39 -15.02
CA HIS A 257 -6.77 13.75 -15.20
C HIS A 257 -6.60 14.42 -13.84
N THR A 258 -5.37 14.90 -13.58
CA THR A 258 -4.98 15.44 -12.28
C THR A 258 -4.69 16.93 -12.38
N VAL A 259 -5.32 17.72 -11.50
CA VAL A 259 -5.10 19.17 -11.37
C VAL A 259 -4.40 19.45 -10.06
N PHE A 260 -3.25 20.11 -10.14
CA PHE A 260 -2.51 20.62 -8.98
C PHE A 260 -2.88 22.10 -8.76
N ASP A 261 -3.87 22.37 -7.92
CA ASP A 261 -4.36 23.73 -7.66
C ASP A 261 -3.52 24.38 -6.55
N TYR A 262 -2.53 25.16 -6.97
CA TYR A 262 -1.65 25.89 -6.05
C TYR A 262 -2.37 27.05 -5.35
N GLY A 263 -3.37 27.66 -6.00
CA GLY A 263 -4.10 28.80 -5.43
C GLY A 263 -4.95 28.39 -4.23
N ASN A 264 -5.63 27.25 -4.34
CA ASN A 264 -6.46 26.71 -3.27
C ASN A 264 -5.77 25.64 -2.41
N LEU A 265 -4.54 25.25 -2.75
CA LEU A 265 -3.79 24.16 -2.11
C LEU A 265 -4.60 22.87 -2.07
N SER A 266 -5.02 22.39 -3.24
CA SER A 266 -5.79 21.16 -3.41
C SER A 266 -5.36 20.38 -4.64
N VAL A 267 -5.65 19.08 -4.66
CA VAL A 267 -5.48 18.23 -5.83
C VAL A 267 -6.85 17.77 -6.31
N GLY A 268 -7.09 17.84 -7.63
CA GLY A 268 -8.36 17.48 -8.26
C GLY A 268 -8.22 16.32 -9.24
N PHE A 269 -9.15 15.37 -9.20
CA PHE A 269 -9.14 14.20 -10.09
C PHE A 269 -10.45 14.06 -10.87
N ALA A 270 -10.35 13.93 -12.19
CA ALA A 270 -11.46 13.63 -13.09
C ALA A 270 -11.08 12.46 -14.01
N GLU A 271 -12.07 11.81 -14.62
CA GLU A 271 -11.79 10.78 -15.63
C GLU A 271 -11.09 11.39 -16.84
N ALA A 272 -9.98 10.82 -17.30
CA ALA A 272 -9.32 11.26 -18.53
C ALA A 272 -10.20 10.98 -19.78
N ALA A 273 -10.08 11.84 -20.79
CA ALA A 273 -10.88 11.77 -22.03
C ALA A 273 -10.46 10.62 -22.96
#